data_AF-A0A8I0GTR0-F1
#
_entry.id   AF-A0A8I0GTR0-F1
#
_cell.length_a   1.000
_cell.length_b   1.000
_cell.length_c   1.000
_cell.angle_alpha   90.00
_cell.angle_beta   90.00
_cell.angle_gamma   90.00
#
_symmetry.space_group_name_H-M   'P 1'
#
loop_
_entity.id
_entity.type
_entity.pdbx_description
1 polymer ?
#
loop_
_entity_poly.entity_id
_entity_poly.type
_entity_poly.pdbx_seq_one_letter_code
_entity_poly.pdbx_strand_id
1 'polypeptide(L)'
;MTGWWKPALLAGTMMTAAAGIFIAAADRGARAADHLDPPARTDPAVDATPDKAADIADVYTWHTPTDLIIAVTFAGPQATNLPAAYDRDMLYTINISNDDVTFTPEFQIRYRFGQNGPASGVQFSGVPGTTGTIEGPVETDLRQGQVVVRAGLFDDPFFFDLEGFRATRATGALSFRGDRNFFAGQNLTAAVVQIPRSAIAGPSGKVRIWATSARFGGNL
;
A
#
# COMPACT_ATOMS: atom_id res chain seq x y z
N MET A 1 75.03 2.75 17.00
CA MET A 1 74.61 1.67 17.92
C MET A 1 73.47 2.20 18.79
N THR A 2 72.56 1.33 19.26
CA THR A 2 71.20 1.58 19.84
C THR A 2 70.14 1.85 18.77
N GLY A 3 69.06 1.09 18.54
CA GLY A 3 68.38 0.03 19.30
C GLY A 3 66.98 0.49 19.71
N TRP A 4 65.93 0.02 19.00
CA TRP A 4 64.54 -0.31 19.42
C TRP A 4 63.74 0.67 20.34
N TRP A 5 62.49 1.11 20.07
CA TRP A 5 61.24 0.44 19.64
C TRP A 5 60.30 1.41 18.89
N LYS A 6 59.48 0.89 17.96
CA LYS A 6 58.26 1.56 17.45
C LYS A 6 57.05 0.98 18.19
N PRO A 7 56.13 1.80 18.74
CA PRO A 7 54.89 1.28 19.29
C PRO A 7 54.01 0.70 18.16
N ALA A 8 53.53 -0.51 18.42
CA ALA A 8 52.65 -1.26 17.54
C ALA A 8 51.22 -0.70 17.51
N LEU A 9 50.60 -0.94 16.36
CA LEU A 9 49.17 -0.90 16.02
C LEU A 9 48.19 -0.80 17.21
N LEU A 10 47.30 0.20 17.14
CA LEU A 10 45.94 0.14 17.68
C LEU A 10 45.05 1.12 16.89
N ALA A 11 44.79 0.82 15.62
CA ALA A 11 43.83 1.57 14.80
C ALA A 11 43.07 0.67 13.80
N GLY A 12 42.92 -0.61 14.12
CA GLY A 12 42.33 -1.61 13.20
C GLY A 12 40.93 -2.10 13.56
N THR A 13 40.46 -1.90 14.79
CA THR A 13 39.31 -2.65 15.31
C THR A 13 38.04 -1.84 15.57
N MET A 14 38.04 -0.52 15.35
CA MET A 14 36.81 0.30 15.53
C MET A 14 36.01 0.55 14.24
N MET A 15 36.55 0.31 13.05
CA MET A 15 35.80 0.55 11.80
C MET A 15 34.97 -0.65 11.31
N THR A 16 35.29 -1.87 11.73
CA THR A 16 34.55 -3.08 11.32
C THR A 16 33.29 -3.33 12.15
N ALA A 17 33.23 -2.84 13.40
CA ALA A 17 32.04 -2.99 14.24
C ALA A 17 30.89 -2.06 13.79
N ALA A 18 31.19 -0.86 13.28
CA ALA A 18 30.16 0.05 12.77
C ALA A 18 29.50 -0.48 11.48
N ALA A 19 30.27 -1.07 10.56
CA ALA A 19 29.74 -1.66 9.33
C ALA A 19 28.84 -2.89 9.61
N GLY A 20 29.18 -3.71 10.60
CA GLY A 20 28.36 -4.86 11.01
C GLY A 20 27.01 -4.47 11.63
N ILE A 21 26.95 -3.35 12.33
CA ILE A 21 25.71 -2.82 12.93
C ILE A 21 24.77 -2.24 11.86
N PHE A 22 25.29 -1.63 10.79
CA PHE A 22 24.47 -1.15 9.68
C PHE A 22 23.90 -2.29 8.81
N ILE A 23 24.60 -3.42 8.67
CA ILE A 23 24.11 -4.58 7.90
C ILE A 23 23.04 -5.36 8.70
N ALA A 24 23.16 -5.44 10.02
CA ALA A 24 22.16 -6.13 10.85
C ALA A 24 20.84 -5.34 11.04
N ALA A 25 20.86 -4.02 10.89
CA ALA A 25 19.66 -3.18 10.95
C ALA A 25 18.88 -3.14 9.62
N ALA A 26 19.54 -3.46 8.50
CA ALA A 26 18.94 -3.45 7.17
C ALA A 26 17.95 -4.61 6.93
N ASP A 27 17.99 -5.66 7.75
CA ASP A 27 17.28 -6.92 7.47
C ASP A 27 16.03 -7.17 8.33
N ARG A 28 15.54 -6.16 9.06
CA ARG A 28 14.11 -6.13 9.40
C ARG A 28 13.36 -5.61 8.17
N GLY A 29 13.35 -6.41 7.11
CA GLY A 29 12.60 -6.13 5.90
C GLY A 29 11.18 -5.69 6.28
N ALA A 30 10.85 -4.45 5.98
CA ALA A 30 9.46 -4.03 6.04
C ALA A 30 8.71 -4.97 5.10
N ARG A 31 7.71 -5.72 5.60
CA ARG A 31 6.77 -6.43 4.74
C ARG A 31 5.82 -5.42 4.13
N ALA A 32 6.35 -4.63 3.22
CA ALA A 32 5.63 -3.70 2.38
C ALA A 32 5.73 -4.24 0.96
N ALA A 33 4.58 -4.37 0.31
CA ALA A 33 4.50 -4.47 -1.13
C ALA A 33 4.34 -3.04 -1.65
N ASP A 34 5.05 -2.71 -2.71
CA ASP A 34 4.77 -1.55 -3.53
C ASP A 34 4.16 -2.00 -4.87
N HIS A 35 3.90 -1.01 -5.72
CA HIS A 35 3.40 -1.23 -7.07
C HIS A 35 4.24 -2.29 -7.81
N LEU A 36 3.59 -3.35 -8.30
CA LEU A 36 4.19 -4.52 -8.97
C LEU A 36 4.96 -5.48 -8.04
N ASP A 37 4.66 -5.52 -6.73
CA ASP A 37 5.21 -6.52 -5.80
C ASP A 37 4.18 -7.59 -5.37
N PRO A 38 4.52 -8.90 -5.35
CA PRO A 38 5.76 -9.49 -5.85
C PRO A 38 5.82 -9.50 -7.39
N PRO A 39 6.98 -9.16 -8.02
CA PRO A 39 7.07 -9.01 -9.46
C PRO A 39 6.63 -10.24 -10.26
N ALA A 40 6.91 -11.44 -9.74
CA ALA A 40 6.52 -12.70 -10.36
C ALA A 40 5.00 -12.91 -10.45
N ARG A 41 4.19 -12.06 -9.79
CA ARG A 41 2.73 -12.13 -9.78
C ARG A 41 2.10 -10.91 -10.45
N THR A 42 2.67 -9.73 -10.27
CA THR A 42 1.99 -8.46 -10.59
C THR A 42 2.71 -7.65 -11.68
N ASP A 43 3.99 -7.91 -11.96
CA ASP A 43 4.77 -7.15 -12.94
C ASP A 43 4.60 -7.67 -14.38
N PRO A 44 4.00 -6.90 -15.31
CA PRO A 44 3.92 -7.27 -16.73
C PRO A 44 5.28 -7.41 -17.42
N ALA A 45 6.36 -6.91 -16.83
CA ALA A 45 7.71 -7.12 -17.33
C ALA A 45 8.28 -8.50 -16.94
N VAL A 46 7.67 -9.20 -15.98
CA VAL A 46 8.10 -10.52 -15.48
C VAL A 46 7.11 -11.62 -15.87
N ASP A 47 5.80 -11.34 -15.79
CA ASP A 47 4.72 -12.25 -16.18
C ASP A 47 3.95 -11.69 -17.38
N ALA A 48 3.66 -12.52 -18.38
CA ALA A 48 2.85 -12.14 -19.54
C ALA A 48 1.35 -12.03 -19.20
N THR A 49 0.91 -12.60 -18.08
CA THR A 49 -0.47 -12.60 -17.59
C THR A 49 -0.56 -12.20 -16.12
N PRO A 50 -0.06 -11.00 -15.74
CA PRO A 50 0.05 -10.63 -14.34
C PRO A 50 -1.34 -10.48 -13.69
N ASP A 51 -1.41 -10.85 -12.41
CA ASP A 51 -2.59 -10.68 -11.57
C ASP A 51 -2.72 -9.21 -11.12
N LYS A 52 -3.08 -8.34 -12.06
CA LYS A 52 -3.22 -6.89 -11.82
C LYS A 52 -4.24 -6.58 -10.73
N ALA A 53 -5.31 -7.36 -10.62
CA ALA A 53 -6.32 -7.15 -9.59
C ALA A 53 -5.72 -7.29 -8.19
N ALA A 54 -4.71 -8.13 -8.01
CA ALA A 54 -4.07 -8.30 -6.73
C ALA A 54 -2.96 -7.31 -6.40
N ASP A 55 -2.53 -6.52 -7.38
CA ASP A 55 -1.51 -5.50 -7.23
C ASP A 55 -2.09 -4.29 -6.51
N ILE A 56 -1.80 -4.18 -5.20
CA ILE A 56 -2.08 -2.95 -4.44
C ILE A 56 -1.00 -1.95 -4.86
N ALA A 57 -1.44 -0.80 -5.38
CA ALA A 57 -0.52 0.28 -5.70
C ALA A 57 -0.13 1.03 -4.42
N ASP A 58 -1.09 1.65 -3.73
CA ASP A 58 -0.83 2.49 -2.56
C ASP A 58 -1.93 2.44 -1.51
N VAL A 59 -1.57 2.87 -0.30
CA VAL A 59 -2.49 3.16 0.80
C VAL A 59 -2.36 4.62 1.21
N TYR A 60 -3.41 5.41 0.97
CA TYR A 60 -3.50 6.81 1.39
C TYR A 60 -4.34 6.91 2.65
N THR A 61 -3.85 7.65 3.65
CA THR A 61 -4.58 7.86 4.90
C THR A 61 -4.46 9.31 5.35
N TRP A 62 -5.58 9.88 5.77
CA TRP A 62 -5.64 11.20 6.38
C TRP A 62 -6.82 11.26 7.33
N HIS A 63 -6.87 12.28 8.18
CA HIS A 63 -7.96 12.43 9.13
C HIS A 63 -8.41 13.88 9.24
N THR A 64 -9.68 14.06 9.59
CA THR A 64 -10.24 15.33 10.02
C THR A 64 -10.27 15.35 11.57
N PRO A 65 -10.84 16.37 12.22
CA PRO A 65 -11.13 16.29 13.66
C PRO A 65 -12.00 15.07 14.02
N THR A 66 -12.92 14.66 13.14
CA THR A 66 -13.96 13.66 13.41
C THR A 66 -13.78 12.33 12.69
N ASP A 67 -13.13 12.32 11.53
CA ASP A 67 -13.12 11.18 10.60
C ASP A 67 -11.71 10.72 10.28
N LEU A 68 -11.55 9.41 10.09
CA LEU A 68 -10.39 8.79 9.44
C LEU A 68 -10.82 8.37 8.04
N ILE A 69 -10.02 8.73 7.04
CA ILE A 69 -10.22 8.34 5.65
C ILE A 69 -9.04 7.48 5.20
N ILE A 70 -9.36 6.36 4.58
CA ILE A 70 -8.41 5.39 4.04
C ILE A 70 -8.80 5.13 2.59
N ALA A 71 -7.86 5.31 1.66
CA ALA A 71 -8.01 4.89 0.27
C ALA A 71 -6.96 3.84 -0.05
N VAL A 72 -7.38 2.68 -0.56
CA VAL A 72 -6.50 1.63 -1.07
C VAL A 72 -6.67 1.58 -2.57
N THR A 73 -5.59 1.79 -3.30
CA THR A 73 -5.57 1.74 -4.76
C THR A 73 -4.99 0.41 -5.25
N PHE A 74 -5.48 -0.08 -6.39
CA PHE A 74 -5.07 -1.35 -6.97
C PHE A 74 -5.39 -1.43 -8.46
N ALA A 75 -4.82 -2.42 -9.15
CA ALA A 75 -5.07 -2.69 -10.56
C ALA A 75 -4.85 -1.48 -11.50
N GLY A 76 -3.80 -0.71 -11.22
CA GLY A 76 -3.35 0.40 -12.05
C GLY A 76 -1.84 0.57 -11.90
N PRO A 77 -1.26 1.66 -12.44
CA PRO A 77 -1.93 2.61 -13.30
C PRO A 77 -2.35 1.99 -14.64
N GLN A 78 -3.40 2.54 -15.24
CA GLN A 78 -3.93 2.13 -16.54
C GLN A 78 -4.43 3.31 -17.37
N ALA A 79 -4.60 3.10 -18.67
CA ALA A 79 -5.13 4.11 -19.59
C ALA A 79 -6.56 4.55 -19.20
N THR A 80 -6.89 5.83 -19.41
CA THR A 80 -8.16 6.43 -18.94
C THR A 80 -9.41 5.93 -19.64
N ASN A 81 -9.27 5.22 -20.76
CA ASN A 81 -10.36 4.58 -21.48
C ASN A 81 -10.67 3.15 -20.99
N LEU A 82 -9.91 2.64 -20.01
CA LEU A 82 -10.13 1.33 -19.42
C LEU A 82 -11.03 1.41 -18.18
N PRO A 83 -11.92 0.43 -17.96
CA PRO A 83 -12.78 0.40 -16.78
C PRO A 83 -11.98 0.01 -15.52
N ALA A 84 -12.58 0.21 -14.35
CA ALA A 84 -12.06 -0.33 -13.09
C ALA A 84 -12.10 -1.87 -13.07
N ALA A 85 -11.24 -2.47 -12.24
CA ALA A 85 -11.12 -3.90 -12.05
C ALA A 85 -11.92 -4.37 -10.83
N TYR A 86 -12.95 -5.18 -11.07
CA TYR A 86 -13.85 -5.72 -10.04
C TYR A 86 -13.78 -7.25 -9.97
N ASP A 87 -12.58 -7.77 -9.69
CA ASP A 87 -12.34 -9.20 -9.61
C ASP A 87 -13.08 -9.83 -8.42
N ARG A 88 -14.00 -10.76 -8.72
CA ARG A 88 -14.83 -11.45 -7.71
C ARG A 88 -14.04 -12.42 -6.84
N ASP A 89 -12.88 -12.86 -7.32
CA ASP A 89 -12.03 -13.83 -6.66
C ASP A 89 -10.97 -13.13 -5.79
N MET A 90 -11.05 -11.81 -5.61
CA MET A 90 -10.19 -11.04 -4.72
C MET A 90 -10.87 -10.68 -3.41
N LEU A 91 -10.11 -10.81 -2.32
CA LEU A 91 -10.39 -10.23 -1.00
C LEU A 91 -9.33 -9.19 -0.69
N TYR A 92 -9.77 -7.99 -0.39
CA TYR A 92 -8.90 -6.94 0.11
C TYR A 92 -9.21 -6.71 1.58
N THR A 93 -8.18 -6.46 2.37
CA THR A 93 -8.30 -6.17 3.80
C THR A 93 -7.53 -4.92 4.14
N ILE A 94 -8.23 -3.92 4.69
CA ILE A 94 -7.62 -2.79 5.39
C ILE A 94 -7.49 -3.20 6.86
N ASN A 95 -6.25 -3.21 7.34
CA ASN A 95 -5.90 -3.57 8.70
C ASN A 95 -5.61 -2.28 9.48
N ILE A 96 -6.23 -2.13 10.65
CA ILE A 96 -6.04 -0.97 11.52
C ILE A 96 -5.61 -1.49 12.89
N SER A 97 -4.42 -1.07 13.32
CA SER A 97 -3.93 -1.22 14.69
C SER A 97 -4.07 0.12 15.41
N ASN A 98 -4.63 0.11 16.62
CA ASN A 98 -4.74 1.28 17.50
C ASN A 98 -4.01 1.09 18.84
N ASP A 99 -3.33 -0.03 19.01
CA ASP A 99 -2.45 -0.31 20.15
C ASP A 99 -0.99 0.05 19.83
N ASP A 100 -0.02 -0.45 20.60
CA ASP A 100 1.42 -0.26 20.33
C ASP A 100 2.10 -1.52 19.76
N VAL A 101 1.33 -2.56 19.42
CA VAL A 101 1.85 -3.78 18.83
C VAL A 101 1.86 -3.65 17.31
N THR A 102 3.06 -3.68 16.74
CA THR A 102 3.20 -3.54 15.29
C THR A 102 2.68 -4.79 14.58
N PHE A 103 1.90 -4.61 13.51
CA PHE A 103 1.36 -5.68 12.65
C PHE A 103 0.30 -6.60 13.27
N THR A 104 -0.33 -6.22 14.38
CA THR A 104 -1.54 -6.88 14.90
C THR A 104 -2.72 -5.94 14.76
N PRO A 105 -3.74 -6.26 13.93
CA PRO A 105 -4.87 -5.38 13.75
C PRO A 105 -5.99 -5.67 14.74
N GLU A 106 -6.48 -4.63 15.42
CA GLU A 106 -7.71 -4.68 16.21
C GLU A 106 -8.95 -4.60 15.31
N PHE A 107 -8.83 -3.95 14.15
CA PHE A 107 -9.91 -3.84 13.18
C PHE A 107 -9.45 -4.29 11.79
N GLN A 108 -10.32 -5.06 11.14
CA GLN A 108 -10.11 -5.52 9.77
C GLN A 108 -11.34 -5.20 8.94
N ILE A 109 -11.20 -4.24 8.03
CA ILE A 109 -12.23 -3.91 7.05
C ILE A 109 -11.94 -4.74 5.81
N ARG A 110 -12.86 -5.63 5.47
CA ARG A 110 -12.71 -6.49 4.29
C ARG A 110 -13.68 -6.05 3.21
N TYR A 111 -13.20 -5.94 1.99
CA TYR A 111 -14.03 -5.70 0.83
C TYR A 111 -13.77 -6.70 -0.30
N ARG A 112 -14.85 -7.03 -1.01
CA ARG A 112 -14.85 -7.95 -2.14
C ARG A 112 -15.90 -7.55 -3.16
N PHE A 113 -15.73 -8.01 -4.39
CA PHE A 113 -16.63 -7.71 -5.49
C PHE A 113 -17.55 -8.88 -5.81
N GLY A 114 -18.71 -8.57 -6.37
CA GLY A 114 -19.68 -9.54 -6.87
C GLY A 114 -20.34 -9.03 -8.15
N GLN A 115 -21.04 -9.92 -8.83
CA GLN A 115 -21.78 -9.58 -10.05
C GLN A 115 -23.26 -9.93 -9.90
N ASN A 116 -24.12 -9.07 -10.44
CA ASN A 116 -25.53 -9.34 -10.68
C ASN A 116 -25.82 -9.09 -12.16
N GLY A 117 -25.70 -10.15 -12.98
CA GLY A 117 -25.68 -10.01 -14.43
C GLY A 117 -24.50 -9.13 -14.87
N PRO A 118 -24.70 -8.08 -15.68
CA PRO A 118 -23.63 -7.18 -16.10
C PRO A 118 -23.21 -6.15 -15.02
N ALA A 119 -23.97 -6.02 -13.93
CA ALA A 119 -23.71 -5.03 -12.90
C ALA A 119 -22.71 -5.56 -11.87
N SER A 120 -21.69 -4.75 -11.57
CA SER A 120 -20.76 -5.01 -10.47
C SER A 120 -21.26 -4.41 -9.16
N GLY A 121 -21.07 -5.15 -8.08
CA GLY A 121 -21.33 -4.69 -6.71
C GLY A 121 -20.10 -4.88 -5.83
N VAL A 122 -20.09 -4.17 -4.71
CA VAL A 122 -19.08 -4.28 -3.66
C VAL A 122 -19.76 -4.55 -2.33
N GLN A 123 -19.11 -5.36 -1.50
CA GLN A 123 -19.50 -5.58 -0.11
C GLN A 123 -18.32 -5.24 0.79
N PHE A 124 -18.54 -4.36 1.75
CA PHE A 124 -17.64 -4.06 2.86
C PHE A 124 -18.14 -4.74 4.14
N SER A 125 -17.24 -5.31 4.92
CA SER A 125 -17.52 -5.98 6.20
C SER A 125 -16.47 -5.61 7.25
N GLY A 126 -16.85 -5.67 8.53
CA GLY A 126 -15.95 -5.31 9.63
C GLY A 126 -15.64 -3.82 9.72
N VAL A 127 -16.49 -2.96 9.15
CA VAL A 127 -16.30 -1.50 9.15
C VAL A 127 -16.59 -0.96 10.55
N PRO A 128 -15.61 -0.33 11.24
CA PRO A 128 -15.85 0.25 12.55
C PRO A 128 -16.93 1.33 12.52
N GLY A 129 -17.79 1.36 13.54
CA GLY A 129 -18.90 2.31 13.63
C GLY A 129 -20.17 1.85 12.91
N THR A 130 -20.23 0.60 12.45
CA THR A 130 -21.41 0.04 11.80
C THR A 130 -21.81 -1.34 12.34
N THR A 131 -22.98 -1.83 11.89
CA THR A 131 -23.47 -3.18 12.16
C THR A 131 -23.70 -3.92 10.85
N GLY A 132 -23.14 -5.12 10.72
CA GLY A 132 -23.30 -5.95 9.52
C GLY A 132 -22.43 -5.49 8.35
N THR A 133 -22.89 -5.78 7.13
CA THR A 133 -22.22 -5.40 5.88
C THR A 133 -22.77 -4.09 5.33
N ILE A 134 -21.92 -3.36 4.58
CA ILE A 134 -22.35 -2.28 3.69
C ILE A 134 -22.16 -2.79 2.26
N GLU A 135 -23.23 -2.86 1.49
CA GLU A 135 -23.19 -3.42 0.14
C GLU A 135 -24.07 -2.65 -0.84
N GLY A 136 -23.66 -2.65 -2.10
CA GLY A 136 -24.34 -1.92 -3.16
C GLY A 136 -23.55 -1.89 -4.45
N PRO A 137 -24.00 -1.11 -5.45
CA PRO A 137 -23.28 -0.91 -6.70
C PRO A 137 -21.90 -0.30 -6.45
N VAL A 138 -20.92 -0.68 -7.28
CA VAL A 138 -19.67 0.08 -7.42
C VAL A 138 -19.96 1.50 -7.94
N GLU A 139 -18.97 2.39 -7.91
CA GLU A 139 -19.07 3.79 -8.34
C GLU A 139 -20.08 4.63 -7.56
N THR A 140 -20.48 4.16 -6.39
CA THR A 140 -21.50 4.81 -5.54
C THR A 140 -20.95 5.03 -4.14
N ASP A 141 -21.32 6.16 -3.53
CA ASP A 141 -21.10 6.41 -2.11
C ASP A 141 -22.14 5.64 -1.30
N LEU A 142 -21.73 4.51 -0.71
CA LEU A 142 -22.57 3.71 0.17
C LEU A 142 -22.43 4.24 1.60
N ARG A 143 -23.56 4.43 2.29
CA ARG A 143 -23.60 5.10 3.61
C ARG A 143 -24.32 4.25 4.64
N GLN A 144 -23.76 4.19 5.85
CA GLN A 144 -24.42 3.62 7.02
C GLN A 144 -24.06 4.44 8.26
N GLY A 145 -25.01 5.22 8.77
CA GLY A 145 -24.73 6.21 9.81
C GLY A 145 -23.71 7.25 9.34
N GLN A 146 -22.62 7.42 10.08
CA GLN A 146 -21.53 8.35 9.75
C GLN A 146 -20.47 7.75 8.81
N VAL A 147 -20.58 6.46 8.49
CA VAL A 147 -19.62 5.76 7.63
C VAL A 147 -19.97 5.95 6.16
N VAL A 148 -18.94 6.15 5.35
CA VAL A 148 -19.02 6.21 3.89
C VAL A 148 -18.01 5.23 3.31
N VAL A 149 -18.45 4.40 2.38
CA VAL A 149 -17.57 3.52 1.62
C VAL A 149 -17.86 3.63 0.13
N ARG A 150 -16.82 3.54 -0.69
CA ARG A 150 -16.91 3.57 -2.15
C ARG A 150 -15.86 2.64 -2.72
N ALA A 151 -16.20 1.92 -3.78
CA ALA A 151 -15.21 1.28 -4.65
C ALA A 151 -15.48 1.70 -6.10
N GLY A 152 -14.44 2.06 -6.85
CA GLY A 152 -14.62 2.71 -8.15
C GLY A 152 -13.33 2.90 -8.94
N LEU A 153 -13.48 3.45 -10.14
CA LEU A 153 -12.42 4.00 -10.98
C LEU A 153 -12.08 5.41 -10.49
N PHE A 154 -10.79 5.67 -10.32
CA PHE A 154 -10.26 6.97 -9.92
C PHE A 154 -9.05 7.31 -10.79
N ASP A 155 -8.78 8.61 -10.93
CA ASP A 155 -7.47 9.06 -11.38
C ASP A 155 -6.41 8.58 -10.39
N ASP A 156 -5.25 8.18 -10.88
CA ASP A 156 -4.12 7.77 -10.05
C ASP A 156 -3.60 8.97 -9.24
N PRO A 157 -3.73 8.97 -7.90
CA PRO A 157 -3.33 10.10 -7.08
C PRO A 157 -1.81 10.14 -6.83
N PHE A 158 -1.05 9.12 -7.25
CA PHE A 158 0.38 9.10 -7.05
C PHE A 158 1.07 10.16 -7.91
N PHE A 159 2.13 10.75 -7.37
CA PHE A 159 2.92 11.75 -8.06
C PHE A 159 4.39 11.36 -7.99
N PHE A 160 4.97 10.98 -9.12
CA PHE A 160 6.37 10.59 -9.17
C PHE A 160 7.00 10.75 -10.55
N ASP A 161 8.23 11.27 -10.56
CA ASP A 161 9.07 11.34 -11.75
C ASP A 161 9.79 9.99 -11.97
N LEU A 162 9.03 9.00 -12.44
CA LEU A 162 9.57 7.66 -12.74
C LEU A 162 10.66 7.70 -13.81
N GLU A 163 10.59 8.65 -14.74
CA GLU A 163 11.61 8.88 -15.76
C GLU A 163 12.92 9.34 -15.10
N GLY A 164 12.87 10.36 -14.24
CA GLY A 164 14.00 10.86 -13.48
C GLY A 164 14.60 9.80 -12.56
N PHE A 165 13.78 8.97 -11.93
CA PHE A 165 14.26 7.81 -11.16
C PHE A 165 15.04 6.81 -12.02
N ARG A 166 14.48 6.39 -13.15
CA ARG A 166 15.14 5.44 -14.08
C ARG A 166 16.43 6.00 -14.65
N ALA A 167 16.45 7.28 -15.04
CA ALA A 167 17.65 7.96 -15.53
C ALA A 167 18.73 8.10 -14.44
N THR A 168 18.32 8.43 -13.22
CA THR A 168 19.24 8.48 -12.05
C THR A 168 19.87 7.13 -11.81
N ARG A 169 19.07 6.05 -11.83
CA ARG A 169 19.57 4.68 -11.66
C ARG A 169 20.52 4.25 -12.78
N ALA A 170 20.25 4.64 -14.03
CA ALA A 170 21.06 4.26 -15.19
C ALA A 170 22.39 5.01 -15.27
N THR A 171 22.44 6.27 -14.79
CA THR A 171 23.60 7.16 -14.98
C THR A 171 24.40 7.43 -13.70
N GLY A 172 23.79 7.23 -12.53
CA GLY A 172 24.34 7.65 -11.24
C GLY A 172 24.20 9.15 -10.94
N ALA A 173 23.64 9.95 -11.86
CA ALA A 173 23.43 11.38 -11.69
C ALA A 173 21.96 11.70 -11.39
N LEU A 174 21.70 12.52 -10.36
CA LEU A 174 20.35 12.90 -9.97
C LEU A 174 19.62 13.61 -11.12
N SER A 175 18.51 13.04 -11.57
CA SER A 175 17.79 13.46 -12.79
C SER A 175 16.31 13.81 -12.55
N PHE A 176 15.89 13.93 -11.28
CA PHE A 176 14.50 14.28 -10.92
C PHE A 176 14.13 15.69 -11.34
N ARG A 177 12.89 15.88 -11.78
CA ARG A 177 12.30 17.18 -12.07
C ARG A 177 10.93 17.33 -11.41
N GLY A 178 10.67 18.51 -10.84
CA GLY A 178 9.40 18.80 -10.15
C GLY A 178 8.20 19.00 -11.07
N ASP A 179 8.41 19.07 -12.38
CA ASP A 179 7.36 19.22 -13.40
C ASP A 179 6.98 17.89 -14.08
N ARG A 180 7.55 16.76 -13.63
CA ARG A 180 7.29 15.44 -14.21
C ARG A 180 6.45 14.58 -13.29
N ASN A 181 5.38 14.03 -13.85
CA ASN A 181 4.55 13.02 -13.21
C ASN A 181 4.23 11.91 -14.22
N PHE A 182 4.76 10.71 -13.99
CA PHE A 182 4.45 9.54 -14.83
C PHE A 182 2.98 9.12 -14.75
N PHE A 183 2.37 9.32 -13.58
CA PHE A 183 1.01 8.87 -13.26
C PHE A 183 -0.06 9.88 -13.69
N ALA A 184 0.34 11.08 -14.14
CA ALA A 184 -0.61 12.07 -14.64
C ALA A 184 -1.37 11.55 -15.86
N GLY A 185 -2.70 11.64 -15.80
CA GLY A 185 -3.58 11.15 -16.87
C GLY A 185 -3.65 9.63 -16.94
N GLN A 186 -3.44 8.94 -15.82
CA GLN A 186 -3.66 7.50 -15.67
C GLN A 186 -4.73 7.25 -14.60
N ASN A 187 -5.40 6.11 -14.69
CA ASN A 187 -6.45 5.70 -13.75
C ASN A 187 -6.04 4.43 -13.01
N LEU A 188 -6.76 4.14 -11.93
CA LEU A 188 -6.69 2.89 -11.18
C LEU A 188 -8.03 2.58 -10.51
N THR A 189 -8.13 1.41 -9.89
CA THR A 189 -9.30 1.10 -9.05
C THR A 189 -8.97 1.45 -7.61
N ALA A 190 -9.91 2.05 -6.88
CA ALA A 190 -9.72 2.30 -5.45
C ALA A 190 -10.93 1.88 -4.62
N ALA A 191 -10.67 1.51 -3.38
CA ALA A 191 -11.66 1.45 -2.32
C ALA A 191 -11.37 2.56 -1.30
N VAL A 192 -12.36 3.41 -1.03
CA VAL A 192 -12.27 4.52 -0.09
C VAL A 192 -13.22 4.23 1.07
N VAL A 193 -12.72 4.38 2.29
CA VAL A 193 -13.46 4.18 3.54
C VAL A 193 -13.28 5.41 4.42
N GLN A 194 -14.38 6.05 4.77
CA GLN A 194 -14.46 7.08 5.79
C GLN A 194 -15.19 6.52 7.01
N ILE A 195 -14.54 6.56 8.18
CA ILE A 195 -15.11 6.12 9.46
C ILE A 195 -14.94 7.20 10.54
N PRO A 196 -15.84 7.26 11.54
CA PRO A 196 -15.64 8.09 12.71
C PRO A 196 -14.35 7.69 13.45
N ARG A 197 -13.51 8.66 13.83
CA ARG A 197 -12.29 8.40 14.63
C ARG A 197 -12.61 7.78 15.98
N SER A 198 -13.78 8.08 16.54
CA SER A 198 -14.26 7.47 17.79
C SER A 198 -14.47 5.95 17.66
N ALA A 199 -14.73 5.44 16.45
CA ALA A 199 -14.97 4.02 16.21
C ALA A 199 -13.70 3.16 16.29
N ILE A 200 -12.53 3.78 16.20
CA ILE A 200 -11.21 3.13 16.22
C ILE A 200 -10.27 3.73 17.27
N ALA A 201 -10.79 4.57 18.17
CA ALA A 201 -10.00 5.22 19.20
C ALA A 201 -9.34 4.16 20.11
N GLY A 202 -8.02 4.26 20.25
CA GLY A 202 -7.21 3.39 21.09
C GLY A 202 -6.48 4.17 22.18
N PRO A 203 -5.91 3.47 23.19
CA PRO A 203 -5.25 4.10 24.34
C PRO A 203 -4.01 4.92 23.95
N SER A 204 -3.37 4.60 22.81
CA SER A 204 -2.18 5.31 22.32
C SER A 204 -2.51 6.63 21.59
N GLY A 205 -3.76 6.79 21.13
CA GLY A 205 -4.16 7.83 20.18
C GLY A 205 -3.51 7.74 18.80
N LYS A 206 -2.67 6.73 18.56
CA LYS A 206 -1.99 6.46 17.29
C LYS A 206 -2.72 5.34 16.56
N VAL A 207 -2.61 5.36 15.24
CA VAL A 207 -3.09 4.27 14.39
C VAL A 207 -2.01 3.86 13.41
N ARG A 208 -1.93 2.57 13.12
CA ARG A 208 -1.12 2.00 12.03
C ARG A 208 -2.06 1.33 11.05
N ILE A 209 -1.87 1.61 9.77
CA ILE A 209 -2.79 1.18 8.72
C ILE A 209 -1.96 0.53 7.61
N TRP A 210 -2.39 -0.65 7.17
CA TRP A 210 -1.83 -1.33 6.01
C TRP A 210 -2.92 -2.12 5.29
N ALA A 211 -2.70 -2.41 4.01
CA ALA A 211 -3.61 -3.19 3.20
C ALA A 211 -3.00 -4.54 2.83
N THR A 212 -3.84 -5.54 2.63
CA THR A 212 -3.47 -6.82 2.04
C THR A 212 -4.49 -7.24 0.99
N SER A 213 -4.03 -7.92 -0.04
CA SER A 213 -4.88 -8.56 -1.06
C SER A 213 -4.66 -10.07 -1.01
N ALA A 214 -5.73 -10.83 -1.22
CA ALA A 214 -5.69 -12.29 -1.28
C ALA A 214 -6.64 -12.79 -2.36
N ARG A 215 -6.23 -13.82 -3.10
CA ARG A 215 -7.07 -14.45 -4.13
C ARG A 215 -7.70 -15.73 -3.59
N PHE A 216 -8.98 -15.93 -3.88
CA PHE A 216 -9.69 -17.18 -3.67
C PHE A 216 -9.57 -18.06 -4.92
N GLY A 217 -9.37 -19.37 -4.74
CA GLY A 217 -9.58 -20.35 -5.81
C GLY A 217 -8.65 -20.30 -7.04
N GLY A 218 -7.53 -19.57 -7.00
CA GLY A 218 -6.54 -19.52 -8.09
C GLY A 218 -5.17 -20.09 -7.67
N ASN A 219 -4.55 -20.87 -8.57
CA ASN A 219 -3.26 -21.52 -8.41
C ASN A 219 -2.10 -20.53 -8.22
N LEU A 220 -1.07 -20.97 -7.47
CA LEU A 220 0.30 -20.48 -7.59
C LEU A 220 0.84 -20.73 -9.01
#